data_AF-A0A3N7BNQ6-F1
#
_entry.id   AF-A0A3N7BNQ6-F1
#
_cell.length_a   1.000
_cell.length_b   1.000
_cell.length_c   1.000
_cell.angle_alpha   90.00
_cell.angle_beta   90.00
_cell.angle_gamma   90.00
#
_symmetry.space_group_name_H-M   'P 1'
#
loop_
_entity.id
_entity.type
_entity.pdbx_description
1 polymer ?
#
loop_
_entity_poly.entity_id
_entity_poly.type
_entity_poly.pdbx_seq_one_letter_code
_entity_poly.pdbx_strand_id
1 'polypeptide(L)'
;MASRAIADRIDAQAKMPGAEKKNADGTVSTNDPSATEQQKLDVRLENAEIKTEVIVNTILSINEGPDAKAVGKDPGAATDVDSRLNALESRMNATEDQMKEIAKRYGLVYDPYVAPESSETPTAASRMAVIEKRYVHMNKMLKRLIKNAEADAE
;
A
#
# COMPACT_ATOMS: atom_id res chain seq x y z
N MET A 1 10.69 -5.16 -10.67
CA MET A 1 10.34 -3.85 -11.28
C MET A 1 8.83 -3.69 -11.28
N ALA A 2 8.30 -2.48 -11.07
CA ALA A 2 6.85 -2.25 -11.19
C ALA A 2 6.41 -2.53 -12.64
N SER A 3 5.28 -3.23 -12.81
CA SER A 3 4.72 -3.49 -14.14
C SER A 3 4.32 -2.16 -14.80
N ARG A 4 4.27 -2.13 -16.14
CA ARG A 4 3.83 -0.94 -16.88
C ARG A 4 2.46 -0.42 -16.39
N ALA A 5 1.55 -1.34 -16.07
CA ALA A 5 0.23 -1.01 -15.53
C ALA A 5 0.30 -0.29 -14.17
N ILE A 6 1.20 -0.69 -13.27
CA ILE A 6 1.41 0.01 -11.99
C ILE A 6 1.98 1.41 -12.24
N ALA A 7 2.95 1.54 -13.14
CA ALA A 7 3.53 2.85 -13.48
C ALA A 7 2.47 3.81 -14.04
N ASP A 8 1.64 3.34 -14.97
CA ASP A 8 0.56 4.16 -15.54
C ASP A 8 -0.47 4.57 -14.47
N ARG A 9 -0.75 3.70 -13.49
CA ARG A 9 -1.62 4.03 -12.35
C ARG A 9 -1.00 5.02 -11.37
N ILE A 10 0.31 4.93 -11.12
CA ILE A 10 1.04 5.94 -10.33
C ILE A 10 0.94 7.30 -11.02
N ASP A 11 1.18 7.35 -12.33
CA ASP A 11 1.08 8.60 -13.10
C ASP A 11 -0.35 9.17 -13.12
N ALA A 12 -1.36 8.31 -13.17
CA ALA A 12 -2.77 8.72 -13.07
C ALA A 12 -3.10 9.25 -11.67
N GLN A 13 -2.68 8.54 -10.62
CA GLN A 13 -2.89 8.93 -9.22
C GLN A 13 -2.22 10.28 -8.92
N ALA A 14 -1.00 10.48 -9.43
CA ALA A 14 -0.24 11.72 -9.29
C ALA A 14 -0.83 12.91 -10.05
N LYS A 15 -1.92 12.73 -10.81
CA LYS A 15 -2.68 13.80 -11.50
C LYS A 15 -4.06 14.03 -10.88
N MET A 16 -4.48 13.21 -9.92
CA MET A 16 -5.78 13.37 -9.26
C MET A 16 -5.82 14.68 -8.43
N PRO A 17 -6.98 15.34 -8.33
CA PRO A 17 -7.20 16.43 -7.37
C PRO A 17 -6.92 15.95 -5.95
N GLY A 18 -6.22 16.76 -5.15
CA GLY A 18 -5.79 16.40 -3.81
C GLY A 18 -4.48 15.60 -3.73
N ALA A 19 -3.89 15.18 -4.86
CA ALA A 19 -2.63 14.44 -4.86
C ALA A 19 -1.46 15.32 -4.38
N GLU A 20 -0.54 14.74 -3.60
CA GLU A 20 0.72 15.41 -3.27
C GLU A 20 1.61 15.53 -4.51
N LYS A 21 2.20 16.70 -4.69
CA LYS A 21 3.13 17.03 -5.76
C LYS A 21 4.41 17.60 -5.16
N LYS A 22 5.52 16.87 -5.36
CA LYS A 22 6.85 17.39 -5.02
C LYS A 22 7.31 18.38 -6.09
N ASN A 23 7.59 19.60 -5.66
CA ASN A 23 8.07 20.67 -6.53
C ASN A 23 9.59 20.57 -6.73
N ALA A 24 10.10 21.26 -7.76
CA ALA A 24 11.52 21.27 -8.09
C ALA A 24 12.40 21.86 -6.97
N ASP A 25 11.83 22.75 -6.15
CA ASP A 25 12.47 23.36 -4.97
C ASP A 25 12.47 22.45 -3.72
N GLY A 26 11.94 21.22 -3.84
CA GLY A 26 11.85 20.26 -2.74
C GLY A 26 10.63 20.44 -1.84
N THR A 27 9.80 21.48 -2.04
CA THR A 27 8.55 21.64 -1.32
C THR A 27 7.50 20.63 -1.79
N VAL A 28 6.51 20.35 -0.95
CA VAL A 28 5.34 19.53 -1.30
C VAL A 28 4.13 20.44 -1.41
N SER A 29 3.47 20.41 -2.56
CA SER A 29 2.20 21.07 -2.83
C SER A 29 1.11 20.03 -3.10
N THR A 30 -0.11 20.49 -3.32
CA THR A 30 -1.24 19.63 -3.66
C THR A 30 -1.72 19.98 -5.07
N ASN A 31 -1.94 18.97 -5.91
CA ASN A 31 -2.64 19.15 -7.17
C ASN A 31 -4.07 19.58 -6.89
N ASP A 32 -4.47 20.72 -7.45
CA ASP A 32 -5.74 21.36 -7.11
C ASP A 32 -5.91 21.55 -5.58
N PRO A 33 -5.35 22.64 -5.00
CA PRO A 33 -5.49 22.95 -3.58
C PRO A 33 -6.96 23.11 -3.13
N SER A 34 -7.89 23.31 -4.07
CA SER A 34 -9.32 23.44 -3.80
C SER A 34 -10.07 22.10 -3.80
N ALA A 35 -9.36 20.98 -3.98
CA ALA A 35 -9.93 19.65 -3.94
C ALA A 35 -10.76 19.42 -2.66
N THR A 36 -11.93 18.83 -2.87
CA THR A 36 -12.85 18.45 -1.79
C THR A 36 -12.24 17.38 -0.89
N GLU A 37 -12.74 17.24 0.34
CA GLU A 37 -12.30 16.18 1.25
C GLU A 37 -12.52 14.77 0.66
N GLN A 38 -13.58 14.60 -0.13
CA GLN A 38 -13.83 13.36 -0.87
C GLN A 38 -12.73 13.08 -1.90
N GLN A 39 -12.34 14.07 -2.70
CA GLN A 39 -11.26 13.92 -3.68
C GLN A 39 -9.91 13.61 -3.01
N LYS A 40 -9.62 14.28 -1.88
CA LYS A 40 -8.43 13.99 -1.05
C LYS A 40 -8.45 12.58 -0.46
N LEU A 41 -9.63 12.07 -0.10
CA LEU A 41 -9.77 10.70 0.37
C LEU A 41 -9.56 9.70 -0.76
N ASP A 42 -10.16 9.93 -1.93
CA ASP A 42 -10.06 9.06 -3.09
C ASP A 42 -8.63 8.89 -3.59
N VAL A 43 -7.85 9.98 -3.61
CA VAL A 43 -6.45 9.94 -4.03
C VAL A 43 -5.55 9.25 -3.01
N ARG A 44 -5.84 9.36 -1.71
CA ARG A 44 -5.15 8.61 -0.66
C ARG A 44 -5.47 7.12 -0.74
N LEU A 45 -6.73 6.78 -1.04
CA LEU A 45 -7.18 5.40 -1.20
C LEU A 45 -6.57 4.74 -2.46
N GLU A 46 -6.53 5.43 -3.61
CA GLU A 46 -5.86 4.91 -4.81
C GLU A 46 -4.35 4.69 -4.56
N ASN A 47 -3.69 5.63 -3.87
CA ASN A 47 -2.29 5.49 -3.49
C ASN A 47 -2.05 4.26 -2.59
N ALA A 48 -2.95 4.03 -1.62
CA ALA A 48 -2.89 2.87 -0.76
C ALA A 48 -3.09 1.56 -1.55
N GLU A 49 -4.08 1.49 -2.44
CA GLU A 49 -4.29 0.33 -3.32
C GLU A 49 -3.05 0.02 -4.16
N ILE A 50 -2.40 1.03 -4.74
CA ILE A 50 -1.13 0.88 -5.48
C ILE A 50 -0.02 0.36 -4.57
N LYS A 51 0.15 0.93 -3.37
CA LYS A 51 1.17 0.51 -2.40
C LYS A 51 0.97 -0.95 -1.99
N THR A 52 -0.25 -1.37 -1.69
CA THR A 52 -0.54 -2.78 -1.37
C THR A 52 -0.17 -3.69 -2.53
N GLU A 53 -0.53 -3.34 -3.77
CA GLU A 53 -0.19 -4.13 -4.95
C GLU A 53 1.33 -4.29 -5.13
N VAL A 54 2.10 -3.21 -4.95
CA VAL A 54 3.57 -3.25 -4.99
C VAL A 54 4.13 -4.17 -3.90
N ILE A 55 3.63 -4.05 -2.67
CA ILE A 55 4.07 -4.89 -1.56
C ILE A 55 3.76 -6.37 -1.83
N VAL A 56 2.54 -6.70 -2.25
CA VAL A 56 2.11 -8.07 -2.57
C VAL A 56 2.99 -8.66 -3.66
N ASN A 57 3.22 -7.93 -4.76
CA ASN A 57 4.08 -8.39 -5.85
C ASN A 57 5.53 -8.58 -5.41
N THR A 58 6.01 -7.78 -4.46
CA THR A 58 7.35 -7.95 -3.88
C THR A 58 7.44 -9.22 -3.03
N ILE A 59 6.43 -9.48 -2.20
CA ILE A 59 6.31 -10.71 -1.41
C ILE A 59 6.24 -11.95 -2.31
N LEU A 60 5.45 -11.89 -3.39
CA LEU A 60 5.39 -12.95 -4.41
C LEU A 60 6.77 -13.19 -5.01
N SER A 61 7.46 -12.13 -5.42
CA SER A 61 8.81 -12.25 -5.99
C SER A 61 9.83 -12.84 -5.01
N ILE A 62 9.71 -12.56 -3.71
CA ILE A 62 10.57 -13.18 -2.67
C ILE A 62 10.26 -14.67 -2.53
N ASN A 63 8.98 -15.06 -2.62
CA ASN A 63 8.56 -16.45 -2.43
C ASN A 63 8.77 -17.35 -3.65
N GLU A 64 8.47 -16.84 -4.83
CA GLU A 64 8.38 -17.60 -6.08
C GLU A 64 9.49 -17.26 -7.07
N GLY A 65 10.32 -16.27 -6.75
CA GLY A 65 11.41 -15.78 -7.60
C GLY A 65 10.99 -14.64 -8.55
N PRO A 66 11.91 -14.17 -9.40
CA PRO A 66 11.69 -12.99 -10.26
C PRO A 66 10.61 -13.19 -11.32
N ASP A 67 10.28 -14.44 -11.66
CA ASP A 67 9.27 -14.80 -12.66
C ASP A 67 7.87 -15.01 -12.06
N ALA A 68 7.68 -14.70 -10.77
CA ALA A 68 6.39 -14.77 -10.10
C ALA A 68 5.32 -13.97 -10.86
N LYS A 69 4.13 -14.53 -11.00
CA LYS A 69 3.03 -13.85 -11.70
C LYS A 69 2.54 -12.67 -10.86
N ALA A 70 2.85 -11.46 -11.31
CA ALA A 70 2.38 -10.24 -10.67
C ALA A 70 0.84 -10.17 -10.69
N VAL A 71 0.27 -9.76 -9.55
CA VAL A 71 -1.14 -9.42 -9.41
C VAL A 71 -1.36 -7.94 -9.70
N GLY A 72 -2.57 -7.62 -10.16
CA GLY A 72 -2.99 -6.26 -10.48
C GLY A 72 -4.39 -5.94 -9.96
N LYS A 73 -4.76 -4.67 -10.01
CA LYS A 73 -6.14 -4.23 -9.73
C LYS A 73 -7.12 -4.89 -10.72
N ASP A 74 -8.17 -5.49 -10.17
CA ASP A 74 -9.26 -6.11 -10.92
C ASP A 74 -10.03 -5.04 -11.72
N PRO A 75 -10.27 -5.22 -13.03
CA PRO A 75 -11.14 -4.33 -13.82
C PRO A 75 -12.55 -4.18 -13.25
N GLY A 76 -13.06 -5.18 -12.52
CA GLY A 76 -14.35 -5.17 -11.84
C GLY A 76 -14.28 -4.72 -10.38
N ALA A 77 -13.17 -4.13 -9.93
CA ALA A 77 -13.04 -3.63 -8.56
C ALA A 77 -14.09 -2.56 -8.24
N ALA A 78 -14.55 -2.54 -6.99
CA ALA A 78 -15.49 -1.55 -6.50
C ALA A 78 -14.98 -0.12 -6.69
N THR A 79 -15.90 0.81 -6.94
CA THR A 79 -15.60 2.23 -7.16
C THR A 79 -15.98 3.11 -5.98
N ASP A 80 -16.91 2.67 -5.13
CA ASP A 80 -17.29 3.38 -3.91
C ASP A 80 -16.24 3.23 -2.80
N VAL A 81 -16.15 4.25 -1.95
CA VAL A 81 -15.10 4.36 -0.91
C VAL A 81 -15.15 3.20 0.08
N ASP A 82 -16.34 2.86 0.59
CA ASP A 82 -16.46 1.88 1.68
C ASP A 82 -16.09 0.48 1.21
N SER A 83 -16.56 0.06 0.03
CA SER A 83 -16.22 -1.23 -0.55
C SER A 83 -14.73 -1.32 -0.90
N ARG A 84 -14.15 -0.23 -1.42
CA ARG A 84 -12.71 -0.14 -1.68
C ARG A 84 -11.88 -0.25 -0.41
N LEU A 85 -12.28 0.43 0.66
CA LEU A 85 -11.63 0.33 1.98
C LEU A 85 -11.71 -1.10 2.54
N ASN A 86 -12.88 -1.73 2.48
CA ASN A 86 -13.06 -3.11 2.94
C ASN A 86 -12.14 -4.08 2.17
N ALA A 87 -12.09 -3.94 0.85
CA ALA A 87 -11.23 -4.76 0.00
C ALA A 87 -9.73 -4.50 0.30
N LEU A 88 -9.34 -3.24 0.48
CA LEU A 88 -7.98 -2.86 0.79
C LEU A 88 -7.53 -3.43 2.14
N GLU A 89 -8.32 -3.25 3.20
CA GLU A 89 -8.02 -3.76 4.53
C GLU A 89 -7.91 -5.28 4.55
N SER A 90 -8.81 -5.98 3.84
CA SER A 90 -8.75 -7.43 3.66
C SER A 90 -7.44 -7.87 2.99
N ARG A 91 -7.05 -7.20 1.89
CA ARG A 91 -5.78 -7.47 1.21
C ARG A 91 -4.58 -7.19 2.10
N MET A 92 -4.61 -6.10 2.87
CA MET A 92 -3.54 -5.78 3.82
C MET A 92 -3.43 -6.84 4.92
N ASN A 93 -4.53 -7.35 5.47
CA ASN A 93 -4.51 -8.43 6.46
C ASN A 93 -3.82 -9.68 5.89
N ALA A 94 -4.24 -10.12 4.71
CA ALA A 94 -3.62 -11.27 4.04
C ALA A 94 -2.13 -11.03 3.75
N THR A 95 -1.77 -9.81 3.33
CA THR A 95 -0.38 -9.42 3.07
C THR A 95 0.47 -9.46 4.33
N GLU A 96 -0.06 -8.95 5.44
CA GLU A 96 0.63 -8.97 6.74
C GLU A 96 0.83 -10.38 7.27
N ASP A 97 -0.12 -11.29 7.06
CA ASP A 97 0.05 -12.70 7.43
C ASP A 97 1.12 -13.37 6.56
N GLN A 98 1.18 -13.07 5.25
CA GLN A 98 2.30 -13.51 4.41
C GLN A 98 3.64 -12.93 4.89
N MET A 99 3.69 -11.65 5.29
CA MET A 99 4.90 -11.05 5.87
C MET A 99 5.35 -11.77 7.13
N LYS A 100 4.44 -12.19 8.01
CA LYS A 100 4.79 -12.98 9.21
C LYS A 100 5.42 -14.31 8.82
N GLU A 101 4.83 -15.02 7.86
CA GLU A 101 5.35 -16.32 7.43
C GLU A 101 6.72 -16.23 6.77
N ILE A 102 6.94 -15.23 5.90
CA ILE A 102 8.26 -15.02 5.29
C ILE A 102 9.27 -14.56 6.34
N ALA A 103 8.89 -13.66 7.24
CA ALA A 103 9.77 -13.18 8.30
C ALA A 103 10.34 -14.33 9.14
N LYS A 104 9.52 -15.35 9.47
CA LYS A 104 9.97 -16.55 10.19
C LYS A 104 11.10 -17.30 9.48
N ARG A 105 11.06 -17.39 8.13
CA ARG A 105 12.10 -18.07 7.34
C ARG A 105 13.47 -17.44 7.54
N TYR A 106 13.49 -16.12 7.72
CA TYR A 106 14.71 -15.33 7.94
C TYR A 106 15.01 -15.06 9.43
N GLY A 107 14.32 -15.75 10.36
CA GLY A 107 14.50 -15.50 11.80
C GLY A 107 14.07 -14.10 12.27
N LEU A 108 13.18 -13.44 11.52
CA LEU A 108 12.63 -12.13 11.83
C LEU A 108 11.24 -12.26 12.44
N VAL A 109 10.84 -11.25 13.22
CA VAL A 109 9.47 -11.13 13.74
C VAL A 109 8.82 -9.90 13.11
N TYR A 110 7.65 -10.09 12.50
CA TYR A 110 6.78 -9.00 12.05
C TYR A 110 5.71 -8.72 13.09
N ASP A 111 5.69 -7.46 13.55
CA ASP A 111 4.70 -6.93 14.46
C ASP A 111 3.86 -5.86 13.73
N PRO A 112 2.62 -6.18 13.34
CA PRO A 112 1.75 -5.26 12.60
C PRO A 112 1.33 -4.08 13.49
N TYR A 113 0.97 -2.97 12.86
CA TYR A 113 0.40 -1.84 13.59
C TYR A 113 -0.99 -2.20 14.14
N VAL A 114 -1.17 -2.08 15.45
CA VAL A 114 -2.47 -2.21 16.11
C VAL A 114 -2.99 -0.81 16.44
N ALA A 115 -4.15 -0.45 15.86
CA ALA A 115 -4.82 0.79 16.19
C ALA A 115 -5.32 0.75 17.65
N PRO A 116 -5.25 1.86 18.40
CA PRO A 116 -5.87 1.96 19.72
C PRO A 116 -7.37 1.65 19.64
N GLU A 117 -7.90 0.99 20.67
CA GLU A 117 -9.33 0.75 20.79
C GLU A 117 -10.10 2.09 20.83
N SER A 118 -11.23 2.14 20.13
CA SER A 118 -12.14 3.28 20.11
C SER A 118 -13.57 2.79 20.23
N SER A 119 -14.40 3.52 20.99
CA SER A 119 -15.84 3.29 21.08
C SER A 119 -16.62 3.90 19.91
N GLU A 120 -15.98 4.73 19.09
CA GLU A 120 -16.61 5.38 17.93
C GLU A 120 -16.58 4.46 16.70
N THR A 121 -17.66 4.50 15.92
CA THR A 121 -17.70 3.80 14.63
C THR A 121 -16.65 4.42 13.68
N PRO A 122 -15.73 3.63 13.09
CA PRO A 122 -14.69 4.18 12.23
C PRO A 122 -15.26 4.89 11.00
N THR A 123 -14.78 6.11 10.75
CA THR A 123 -15.06 6.85 9.51
C THR A 123 -14.07 6.45 8.42
N ALA A 124 -14.39 6.72 7.15
CA ALA A 124 -13.48 6.45 6.05
C ALA A 124 -12.11 7.17 6.22
N ALA A 125 -12.13 8.40 6.75
CA ALA A 125 -10.91 9.15 7.04
C ALA A 125 -10.07 8.52 8.17
N SER A 126 -10.71 8.04 9.26
CA SER A 126 -9.98 7.39 10.36
C SER A 126 -9.42 6.02 9.95
N ARG A 127 -10.17 5.26 9.15
CA ARG A 127 -9.70 4.01 8.53
C ARG A 127 -8.47 4.25 7.65
N MET A 128 -8.50 5.28 6.81
CA MET A 128 -7.34 5.65 5.99
C MET A 128 -6.12 6.04 6.82
N ALA A 129 -6.30 6.76 7.93
CA ALA A 129 -5.20 7.08 8.83
C ALA A 129 -4.57 5.83 9.47
N VAL A 130 -5.36 4.80 9.79
CA VAL A 130 -4.87 3.51 10.29
C VAL A 130 -4.10 2.76 9.19
N ILE A 131 -4.66 2.71 7.97
CA ILE A 131 -4.02 2.11 6.79
C ILE A 131 -2.63 2.71 6.54
N GLU A 132 -2.51 4.05 6.59
CA GLU A 132 -1.24 4.74 6.41
C GLU A 132 -0.19 4.36 7.46
N LYS A 133 -0.59 4.19 8.73
CA LYS A 133 0.30 3.70 9.80
C LYS A 133 0.71 2.25 9.58
N ARG A 134 -0.19 1.38 9.14
CA ARG A 134 0.13 -0.01 8.78
C ARG A 134 1.21 -0.05 7.69
N TYR A 135 1.14 0.80 6.66
CA TYR A 135 2.20 0.85 5.65
C TYR A 135 3.57 1.22 6.20
N VAL A 136 3.68 2.05 7.25
CA VAL A 136 4.98 2.34 7.88
C VAL A 136 5.60 1.06 8.42
N HIS A 137 4.81 0.21 9.08
CA HIS A 137 5.25 -1.09 9.61
C HIS A 137 5.55 -2.09 8.49
N MET A 138 4.64 -2.24 7.53
CA MET A 138 4.78 -3.13 6.40
C MET A 138 6.04 -2.80 5.58
N ASN A 139 6.27 -1.51 5.27
CA ASN A 139 7.46 -1.09 4.51
C ASN A 139 8.76 -1.33 5.27
N LYS A 140 8.77 -1.13 6.61
CA LYS A 140 9.94 -1.43 7.43
C LYS A 140 10.26 -2.92 7.37
N MET A 141 9.25 -3.79 7.44
CA MET A 141 9.48 -5.23 7.33
C MET A 141 9.88 -5.64 5.92
N LEU A 142 9.19 -5.12 4.89
CA LEU A 142 9.49 -5.43 3.50
C LEU A 142 10.95 -5.15 3.15
N LYS A 143 11.50 -4.01 3.58
CA LYS A 143 12.94 -3.70 3.41
C LYS A 143 13.86 -4.74 4.03
N ARG A 144 13.50 -5.28 5.20
CA ARG A 144 14.27 -6.36 5.85
C ARG A 144 14.13 -7.66 5.08
N LEU A 145 12.93 -8.01 4.62
CA LEU A 145 12.68 -9.22 3.84
C LEU A 145 13.49 -9.20 2.54
N ILE A 146 13.46 -8.09 1.79
CA ILE A 146 14.25 -7.91 0.56
C ILE A 146 15.74 -8.15 0.84
N LYS A 147 16.30 -7.48 1.86
CA LYS A 147 17.71 -7.62 2.20
C LYS A 147 18.13 -9.06 2.53
N ASN A 148 17.27 -9.82 3.23
CA ASN A 148 17.59 -11.21 3.56
C ASN A 148 17.39 -12.13 2.36
N ALA A 149 16.36 -11.89 1.53
CA ALA A 149 16.15 -12.65 0.31
C ALA A 149 17.30 -12.47 -0.71
N GLU A 150 17.85 -11.26 -0.82
CA GLU A 150 19.03 -10.98 -1.64
C GLU A 150 20.27 -11.71 -1.10
N ALA A 151 20.47 -11.72 0.22
CA ALA A 151 21.61 -12.41 0.84
C ALA A 151 21.53 -13.95 0.73
N ASP A 152 20.33 -14.53 0.69
CA ASP A 152 20.13 -15.97 0.50
C ASP A 152 20.32 -16.43 -0.95
N ALA A 153 20.30 -15.50 -1.92
CA ALA A 153 20.48 -15.79 -3.33
C ALA A 153 21.96 -15.77 -3.78
N GLU A 154 22.87 -15.34 -2.91
CA GLU A 154 24.35 -15.33 -3.10
C GLU A 154 25.01 -16.63 -2.61
#